data_AF-A0A936D333-F1
#
_entry.id   AF-A0A936D333-F1
#
_cell.length_a   1.000
_cell.length_b   1.000
_cell.length_c   1.000
_cell.angle_alpha   90.00
_cell.angle_beta   90.00
_cell.angle_gamma   90.00
#
_symmetry.space_group_name_H-M   'P 1'
#
loop_
_entity.id
_entity.type
_entity.pdbx_description
1 polymer ?
#
loop_
_entity_poly.entity_id
_entity_poly.type
_entity_poly.pdbx_seq_one_letter_code
_entity_poly.pdbx_strand_id
1 'polypeptide(L)'
;MYTPKRYGLSLTRCCENAGCKLDFAQGVIVKPKKVTVKKAKPKNKKTVGKLRLDLWDEFSLYIKILHSVDGEWCACYTCDKPIKIGTIDCQGGHCFSKAANGNIYFDDRAVRPQCSRCNCAEEGNHYVFNERLKQEIGMAAWSDMYENRKQLFKKPRQWYIDMIGYYQAEIVRLRELKSNV
;
A
#
# COMPACT_ATOMS: atom_id res chain seq x y z
N MET A 1 -36.14 22.55 -43.84
CA MET A 1 -34.77 22.72 -43.32
C MET A 1 -34.73 22.34 -41.85
N TYR A 2 -33.61 21.79 -41.37
CA TYR A 2 -33.41 21.48 -39.96
C TYR A 2 -32.47 22.51 -39.35
N THR A 3 -32.92 23.17 -38.29
CA THR A 3 -32.14 24.22 -37.64
C THR A 3 -31.75 23.75 -36.25
N PRO A 4 -30.45 23.76 -35.92
CA PRO A 4 -29.99 23.37 -34.60
C PRO A 4 -30.45 24.40 -33.56
N LYS A 5 -31.15 23.93 -32.52
CA LYS A 5 -31.54 24.77 -31.37
C LYS A 5 -30.84 24.30 -30.11
N ARG A 6 -30.36 25.26 -29.32
CA ARG A 6 -29.62 25.01 -28.08
C ARG A 6 -30.60 25.05 -26.90
N TYR A 7 -30.64 23.96 -26.13
CA TYR A 7 -31.42 23.84 -24.90
C TYR A 7 -30.44 23.50 -23.77
N GLY A 8 -30.14 24.49 -22.93
CA GLY A 8 -29.06 24.40 -21.95
C GLY A 8 -27.71 24.17 -22.64
N LEU A 9 -26.98 23.13 -22.22
CA LEU A 9 -25.70 22.72 -22.81
C LEU A 9 -25.85 21.78 -24.02
N SER A 10 -27.07 21.36 -24.36
CA SER A 10 -27.33 20.41 -25.45
C SER A 10 -27.79 21.12 -26.73
N LEU A 11 -27.31 20.65 -27.87
CA LEU A 11 -27.74 21.09 -29.19
C LEU A 11 -28.61 20.00 -29.81
N THR A 12 -29.89 20.30 -30.01
CA THR A 12 -30.86 19.37 -30.59
C THR A 12 -31.26 19.84 -31.98
N ARG A 13 -31.34 18.90 -32.92
CA ARG A 13 -31.73 19.18 -34.31
C ARG A 13 -33.26 19.20 -34.39
N CYS A 14 -33.86 20.37 -34.58
CA CYS A 14 -35.31 20.51 -34.65
C CYS A 14 -35.75 20.77 -36.10
N CYS A 15 -36.85 20.13 -36.51
CA CYS A 15 -37.51 20.44 -37.78
C CYS A 15 -38.30 21.75 -37.63
N GLU A 16 -38.21 22.66 -38.59
CA GLU A 16 -38.89 23.96 -38.51
C GLU A 16 -40.36 23.96 -38.98
N ASN A 17 -40.85 22.83 -39.51
CA ASN A 17 -42.25 22.67 -39.91
C ASN A 17 -43.19 22.92 -38.73
N ALA A 18 -44.26 23.68 -38.98
CA ALA A 18 -45.23 24.08 -37.96
C ALA A 18 -45.86 22.89 -37.21
N GLY A 19 -46.15 21.78 -37.92
CA GLY A 19 -46.66 20.56 -37.28
C GLY A 19 -45.69 19.95 -36.26
N CYS A 20 -44.40 19.86 -36.60
CA CYS A 20 -43.40 19.26 -35.71
C CYS A 20 -43.09 20.13 -34.47
N LYS A 21 -43.34 21.45 -34.55
CA LYS A 21 -43.23 22.37 -33.40
C LYS A 21 -44.33 22.13 -32.37
N LEU A 22 -45.55 21.80 -32.82
CA LEU A 22 -46.69 21.52 -31.93
C LEU A 22 -46.53 20.17 -31.22
N ASP A 23 -46.08 19.13 -31.91
CA ASP A 23 -45.87 17.79 -31.33
C ASP A 23 -44.83 17.78 -30.20
N PHE A 24 -43.78 18.62 -30.31
CA PHE A 24 -42.75 18.77 -29.29
C PHE A 24 -43.23 19.56 -28.07
N ALA A 25 -44.05 20.61 -28.29
CA ALA A 25 -44.63 21.42 -27.22
C ALA A 25 -45.71 20.68 -26.43
N GLN A 26 -46.47 19.79 -27.08
CA GLN A 26 -47.49 18.95 -26.46
C GLN A 26 -46.92 17.69 -25.76
N GLY A 27 -45.60 17.48 -25.80
CA GLY A 27 -44.95 16.37 -25.09
C GLY A 27 -45.31 14.98 -25.61
N VAL A 28 -45.79 14.85 -26.85
CA VAL A 28 -46.26 13.57 -27.40
C VAL A 28 -45.09 12.63 -27.74
N ILE A 29 -43.85 13.16 -27.87
CA ILE A 29 -42.63 12.38 -28.09
C ILE A 29 -41.74 12.44 -26.85
N VAL A 30 -42.17 11.83 -25.73
CA VAL A 30 -41.26 11.52 -24.62
C VAL A 30 -40.54 10.21 -24.94
N LYS A 31 -39.27 10.26 -25.34
CA LYS A 31 -38.46 9.04 -25.41
C LYS A 31 -38.43 8.40 -24.02
N PRO A 32 -38.78 7.12 -23.85
CA PRO A 32 -38.81 6.49 -22.53
C PRO A 32 -37.41 6.56 -21.91
N LYS A 33 -37.30 7.19 -20.74
CA LYS A 33 -36.05 7.14 -19.95
C LYS A 33 -35.84 5.67 -19.56
N LYS A 34 -34.80 5.04 -20.12
CA LYS A 34 -34.35 3.71 -19.65
C LYS A 34 -33.96 3.82 -18.18
N VAL A 35 -34.83 3.35 -17.29
CA VAL A 35 -34.50 3.17 -15.87
C VAL A 35 -33.55 1.99 -15.79
N THR A 36 -32.25 2.27 -15.74
CA THR A 36 -31.25 1.24 -15.49
C THR A 36 -31.27 0.93 -14.00
N VAL A 37 -31.85 -0.22 -13.63
CA VAL A 37 -31.75 -0.73 -12.27
C VAL A 37 -30.27 -1.02 -12.00
N LYS A 38 -29.63 -0.19 -11.18
CA LYS A 38 -28.24 -0.38 -10.78
C LYS A 38 -28.15 -1.68 -9.96
N LYS A 39 -27.66 -2.76 -10.57
CA LYS A 39 -27.33 -3.99 -9.84
C LYS A 39 -26.31 -3.68 -8.75
N ALA A 40 -26.52 -4.20 -7.54
CA ALA A 40 -25.59 -4.03 -6.42
C ALA A 40 -24.23 -4.62 -6.81
N LYS A 41 -23.16 -3.83 -6.67
CA LYS A 41 -21.80 -4.29 -6.95
C LYS A 41 -21.43 -5.38 -5.93
N PRO A 42 -20.87 -6.52 -6.35
CA PRO A 42 -20.38 -7.53 -5.42
C PRO A 42 -19.32 -6.90 -4.50
N LYS A 43 -19.29 -7.30 -3.21
CA LYS A 43 -18.24 -6.87 -2.28
C LYS A 43 -16.88 -7.27 -2.86
N ASN A 44 -16.14 -6.31 -3.41
CA ASN A 44 -14.89 -6.58 -4.11
C ASN A 44 -13.86 -7.15 -3.12
N LYS A 45 -13.39 -8.36 -3.38
CA LYS A 45 -12.25 -8.95 -2.65
C LYS A 45 -11.06 -7.99 -2.77
N LYS A 46 -10.34 -7.71 -1.66
CA LYS A 46 -9.14 -6.83 -1.65
C LYS A 46 -8.19 -7.23 -2.78
N THR A 47 -7.63 -6.29 -3.53
CA THR A 47 -6.64 -6.62 -4.58
C THR A 47 -5.33 -7.11 -3.95
N VAL A 48 -4.46 -7.77 -4.73
CA VAL A 48 -3.12 -8.19 -4.26
C VAL A 48 -2.30 -6.97 -3.82
N GLY A 49 -2.41 -5.84 -4.52
CA GLY A 49 -1.76 -4.59 -4.13
C GLY A 49 -2.21 -4.11 -2.75
N LYS A 50 -3.52 -4.21 -2.43
CA LYS A 50 -4.02 -3.85 -1.11
C LYS A 50 -3.55 -4.82 -0.02
N LEU A 51 -3.55 -6.13 -0.31
CA LEU A 51 -3.00 -7.14 0.61
C LEU A 51 -1.50 -6.94 0.87
N ARG A 52 -0.73 -6.51 -0.13
CA ARG A 52 0.68 -6.18 0.03
C ARG A 52 0.89 -5.01 1.00
N LEU A 53 0.05 -3.98 0.93
CA LEU A 53 0.10 -2.84 1.86
C LEU A 53 -0.31 -3.28 3.26
N ASP A 54 -1.41 -4.04 3.38
CA ASP A 54 -1.87 -4.55 4.68
C ASP A 54 -0.79 -5.46 5.33
N LEU A 55 -0.10 -6.30 4.53
CA LEU A 55 1.03 -7.09 5.02
C LEU A 55 2.21 -6.22 5.46
N TRP A 56 2.48 -5.12 4.75
CA TRP A 56 3.56 -4.21 5.13
C TRP A 56 3.32 -3.58 6.50
N ASP A 57 2.07 -3.20 6.80
CA ASP A 57 1.72 -2.60 8.09
C ASP A 57 2.02 -3.57 9.25
N GLU A 58 1.59 -4.84 9.13
CA GLU A 58 1.84 -5.88 10.14
C GLU A 58 3.33 -6.25 10.21
N PHE A 59 3.97 -6.52 9.07
CA PHE A 59 5.39 -6.87 9.02
C PHE A 59 6.29 -5.76 9.60
N SER A 60 6.03 -4.50 9.24
CA SER A 60 6.81 -3.38 9.76
C SER A 60 6.63 -3.22 11.26
N LEU A 61 5.42 -3.42 11.78
CA LEU A 61 5.15 -3.36 13.21
C LEU A 61 5.85 -4.51 13.95
N TYR A 62 5.79 -5.73 13.42
CA TYR A 62 6.51 -6.88 13.96
C TYR A 62 8.01 -6.59 14.12
N ILE A 63 8.68 -6.11 13.05
CA ILE A 63 10.12 -5.77 13.10
C ILE A 63 10.41 -4.70 14.16
N LYS A 64 9.55 -3.68 14.28
CA LYS A 64 9.72 -2.62 15.29
C LYS A 64 9.65 -3.15 16.71
N ILE A 65 8.70 -4.04 17.00
CA ILE A 65 8.55 -4.66 18.32
C ILE A 65 9.68 -5.66 18.59
N LEU A 66 10.11 -6.41 17.57
CA LEU A 66 11.23 -7.34 17.69
C LEU A 66 12.52 -6.63 18.13
N HIS A 67 12.80 -5.46 17.54
CA HIS A 67 13.98 -4.64 17.83
C HIS A 67 13.75 -3.57 18.90
N SER A 68 12.62 -3.58 19.61
CA SER A 68 12.40 -2.70 20.75
C SER A 68 12.89 -3.33 22.05
N VAL A 69 13.18 -2.48 23.03
CA VAL A 69 13.61 -2.96 24.36
C VAL A 69 12.40 -3.50 25.12
N ASP A 70 11.34 -2.70 25.17
CA ASP A 70 10.16 -2.81 26.04
C ASP A 70 8.84 -3.03 25.26
N GLY A 71 8.89 -3.19 23.94
CA GLY A 71 7.69 -3.23 23.10
C GLY A 71 7.20 -1.85 22.65
N GLU A 72 7.73 -0.75 23.19
CA GLU A 72 7.29 0.63 22.90
C GLU A 72 8.37 1.49 22.22
N TRP A 73 9.63 1.31 22.59
CA TRP A 73 10.75 2.12 22.12
C TRP A 73 11.81 1.28 21.41
N CYS A 74 12.16 1.71 20.21
CA CYS A 74 13.25 1.14 19.42
C CYS A 74 14.31 2.22 19.13
N ALA A 75 15.53 1.79 18.82
CA ALA A 75 16.58 2.69 18.34
C ALA A 75 16.58 2.74 16.80
N CYS A 76 16.84 3.92 16.23
CA CYS A 76 17.10 4.06 14.81
C CYS A 76 18.32 3.21 14.43
N TYR A 77 18.14 2.29 13.49
CA TYR A 77 19.19 1.35 13.12
C TYR A 77 20.47 1.99 12.57
N THR A 78 20.40 3.21 12.04
CA THR A 78 21.55 3.89 11.42
C THR A 78 22.12 5.03 12.24
N CYS A 79 21.38 5.59 13.20
CA CYS A 79 21.86 6.73 13.99
C CYS A 79 21.54 6.64 15.49
N ASP A 80 21.03 5.50 15.95
CA ASP A 80 20.80 5.17 17.37
C ASP A 80 19.82 6.07 18.12
N LYS A 81 19.22 7.06 17.43
CA LYS A 81 18.16 7.92 17.97
C LYS A 81 17.03 7.04 18.56
N PRO A 82 16.58 7.27 19.79
CA PRO A 82 15.41 6.57 20.34
C PRO A 82 14.13 7.04 19.63
N ILE A 83 13.26 6.09 19.27
CA ILE A 83 12.02 6.35 18.54
C ILE A 83 10.89 5.54 19.17
N LYS A 84 9.79 6.21 19.48
CA LYS A 84 8.57 5.56 19.97
C LYS A 84 7.80 4.90 18.82
N ILE A 85 7.47 3.63 18.98
CA ILE A 85 6.66 2.86 18.04
C ILE A 85 5.26 3.49 17.92
N GLY A 86 4.74 3.50 16.69
CA GLY A 86 3.43 4.11 16.36
C GLY A 86 3.49 5.61 16.07
N THR A 87 4.64 6.26 16.27
CA THR A 87 4.83 7.65 15.83
C THR A 87 5.20 7.75 14.36
N ILE A 88 4.97 8.93 13.76
CA ILE A 88 5.38 9.22 12.37
C ILE A 88 6.90 9.14 12.17
N ASP A 89 7.69 9.31 13.23
CA ASP A 89 9.14 9.20 13.14
C ASP A 89 9.60 7.74 13.08
N CYS A 90 8.80 6.78 13.56
CA CYS A 90 9.15 5.35 13.59
C CYS A 90 8.82 4.66 12.26
N GLN A 91 9.81 4.58 11.38
CA GLN A 91 9.68 3.95 10.07
C GLN A 91 10.30 2.54 10.04
N GLY A 92 9.86 1.71 9.10
CA GLY A 92 10.55 0.45 8.75
C GLY A 92 11.45 0.69 7.54
N GLY A 93 12.73 0.95 7.81
CA GLY A 93 13.75 1.20 6.79
C GLY A 93 14.22 -0.10 6.14
N HIS A 94 14.42 -0.07 4.83
CA HIS A 94 14.98 -1.20 4.07
C HIS A 94 16.46 -0.96 3.77
N CYS A 95 17.28 -2.00 3.89
CA CYS A 95 18.70 -1.98 3.50
C CYS A 95 18.93 -1.56 2.04
N PHE A 96 17.98 -1.89 1.16
CA PHE A 96 17.96 -1.52 -0.25
C PHE A 96 16.62 -0.95 -0.70
N SER A 97 16.63 -0.22 -1.80
CA SER A 97 15.39 0.37 -2.35
C SER A 97 14.34 -0.70 -2.71
N LYS A 98 13.11 -0.48 -2.22
CA LYS A 98 11.99 -1.45 -2.35
C LYS A 98 11.59 -1.71 -3.81
N ALA A 99 11.73 -0.70 -4.66
CA ALA A 99 11.34 -0.76 -6.06
C ALA A 99 12.24 -1.69 -6.88
N ALA A 100 13.54 -1.72 -6.60
CA ALA A 100 14.51 -2.49 -7.36
C ALA A 100 14.78 -3.89 -6.77
N ASN A 101 14.38 -4.15 -5.52
CA ASN A 101 14.75 -5.35 -4.76
C ASN A 101 13.51 -6.05 -4.18
N GLY A 102 12.59 -6.43 -5.08
CA GLY A 102 11.26 -6.94 -4.69
C GLY A 102 11.27 -8.26 -3.91
N ASN A 103 12.32 -9.08 -4.02
CA ASN A 103 12.38 -10.38 -3.34
C ASN A 103 12.55 -10.24 -1.83
N ILE A 104 13.32 -9.23 -1.41
CA ILE A 104 13.65 -8.97 0.00
C ILE A 104 12.69 -7.97 0.66
N TYR A 105 11.54 -7.70 0.04
CA TYR A 105 10.59 -6.71 0.55
C TYR A 105 10.04 -7.08 1.94
N PHE A 106 9.78 -8.37 2.16
CA PHE A 106 9.28 -8.94 3.42
C PHE A 106 10.30 -9.88 4.08
N ASP A 107 11.59 -9.65 3.82
CA ASP A 107 12.69 -10.36 4.45
C ASP A 107 13.05 -9.63 5.75
N ASP A 108 12.93 -10.33 6.88
CA ASP A 108 13.19 -9.78 8.21
C ASP A 108 14.66 -9.41 8.40
N ARG A 109 15.59 -10.00 7.64
CA ARG A 109 17.00 -9.58 7.60
C ARG A 109 17.16 -8.20 6.96
N ALA A 110 16.33 -7.87 5.99
CA ALA A 110 16.49 -6.69 5.15
C ALA A 110 15.87 -5.40 5.72
N VAL A 111 15.13 -5.49 6.83
CA VAL A 111 14.33 -4.38 7.38
C VAL A 111 14.64 -4.13 8.84
N ARG A 112 14.84 -2.86 9.21
CA ARG A 112 15.12 -2.44 10.59
C ARG A 112 14.35 -1.16 10.93
N PRO A 113 14.11 -0.86 12.22
CA PRO A 113 13.53 0.41 12.63
C PRO A 113 14.43 1.58 12.24
N GLN A 114 13.89 2.64 11.66
CA GLN A 114 14.67 3.81 11.26
C GLN A 114 13.88 5.09 11.50
N CYS A 115 14.55 6.18 11.87
CA CYS A 115 13.89 7.47 12.03
C CYS A 115 13.55 8.07 10.66
N SER A 116 12.56 8.96 10.62
CA SER A 116 12.12 9.61 9.38
C SER A 116 13.24 10.39 8.69
N ARG A 117 14.15 11.01 9.45
CA ARG A 117 15.34 11.68 8.89
C ARG A 117 16.22 10.72 8.11
N CYS A 118 16.66 9.62 8.72
CA CYS A 118 17.57 8.69 8.05
C CYS A 118 16.86 7.93 6.92
N ASN A 119 15.59 7.55 7.09
CA ASN A 119 14.87 6.80 6.08
C ASN A 119 14.43 7.66 4.88
N CYS A 120 13.89 8.85 5.15
CA CYS A 120 13.29 9.68 4.11
C CYS A 120 14.23 10.79 3.62
N ALA A 121 14.91 11.52 4.52
CA ALA A 121 15.77 12.64 4.13
C ALA A 121 17.16 12.18 3.66
N GLU A 122 17.70 11.11 4.23
CA GLU A 122 18.99 10.50 3.83
C GLU A 122 18.79 9.24 2.96
N GLU A 123 17.59 9.05 2.42
CA GLU A 123 17.25 7.96 1.52
C GLU A 123 17.65 6.56 2.06
N GLY A 124 17.39 6.30 3.34
CA GLY A 124 17.68 5.03 3.99
C GLY A 124 19.07 4.95 4.62
N ASN A 125 19.93 5.95 4.43
CA ASN A 125 21.33 5.97 4.88
C ASN A 125 22.01 4.61 4.60
N HIS A 126 21.92 4.20 3.33
CA HIS A 126 22.20 2.83 2.88
C HIS A 126 23.61 2.34 3.22
N TYR A 127 24.62 3.22 3.21
CA TYR A 127 25.99 2.82 3.55
C TYR A 127 26.07 2.31 5.00
N VAL A 128 25.62 3.12 5.96
CA VAL A 128 25.65 2.75 7.39
C VAL A 128 24.73 1.56 7.65
N PHE A 129 23.54 1.54 7.04
CA PHE A 129 22.62 0.43 7.16
C PHE A 129 23.29 -0.88 6.74
N ASN A 130 23.89 -0.92 5.55
CA ASN A 130 24.43 -2.14 4.99
C ASN A 130 25.69 -2.63 5.73
N GLU A 131 26.56 -1.72 6.19
CA GLU A 131 27.71 -2.12 7.01
C GLU A 131 27.29 -2.70 8.36
N ARG A 132 26.32 -2.07 9.04
CA ARG A 132 25.76 -2.63 10.29
C ARG A 132 25.09 -3.98 10.05
N LEU A 133 24.33 -4.10 8.96
CA LEU A 133 23.62 -5.34 8.66
C LEU A 133 24.58 -6.50 8.36
N LYS A 134 25.66 -6.26 7.59
CA LYS A 134 26.72 -7.27 7.36
C LYS A 134 27.34 -7.78 8.65
N GLN A 135 27.55 -6.90 9.63
CA GLN A 135 28.08 -7.26 10.94
C GLN A 135 27.05 -8.05 11.76
N GLU A 136 25.77 -7.69 11.67
CA GLU A 136 24.68 -8.32 12.43
C GLU A 136 24.34 -9.74 11.95
N ILE A 137 24.13 -9.93 10.64
CA ILE A 137 23.71 -11.23 10.08
C ILE A 137 24.89 -12.07 9.58
N GLY A 138 26.09 -11.49 9.54
CA GLY A 138 27.29 -12.11 8.98
C GLY A 138 27.34 -12.09 7.45
N MET A 139 28.55 -12.22 6.91
CA MET A 139 28.81 -12.11 5.48
C MET A 139 28.14 -13.19 4.63
N ALA A 140 27.97 -14.41 5.14
CA ALA A 140 27.32 -15.49 4.40
C ALA A 140 25.84 -15.19 4.14
N ALA A 141 25.08 -14.81 5.18
CA ALA A 141 23.67 -14.46 5.04
C ALA A 141 23.48 -13.17 4.23
N TRP A 142 24.39 -12.20 4.38
CA TRP A 142 24.41 -11.01 3.55
C TRP A 142 24.59 -11.34 2.07
N SER A 143 25.56 -12.18 1.70
CA SER A 143 25.82 -12.54 0.31
C SER A 143 24.63 -13.26 -0.31
N ASP A 144 24.05 -14.23 0.40
CA ASP A 144 22.81 -14.90 -0.01
C ASP A 144 21.67 -13.90 -0.29
N MET A 145 21.40 -13.02 0.67
CA MET A 145 20.35 -12.00 0.53
C MET A 145 20.65 -11.07 -0.66
N TYR A 146 21.90 -10.61 -0.80
CA TYR A 146 22.32 -9.69 -1.84
C TYR A 146 22.15 -10.32 -3.23
N GLU A 147 22.64 -11.54 -3.43
CA GLU A 147 22.58 -12.23 -4.72
C GLU A 147 21.12 -12.50 -5.14
N ASN A 148 20.27 -12.89 -4.20
CA ASN A 148 18.89 -13.26 -4.48
C ASN A 148 17.91 -12.06 -4.49
N ARG A 149 18.32 -10.84 -4.10
CA ARG A 149 17.41 -9.69 -3.88
C ARG A 149 16.56 -9.27 -5.08
N LYS A 150 17.05 -9.49 -6.29
CA LYS A 150 16.40 -9.09 -7.55
C LYS A 150 15.57 -10.19 -8.20
N GLN A 151 15.56 -11.39 -7.62
CA GLN A 151 14.81 -12.51 -8.19
C GLN A 151 13.32 -12.18 -8.27
N LEU A 152 12.75 -12.36 -9.46
CA LEU A 152 11.35 -12.07 -9.71
C LEU A 152 10.48 -13.23 -9.21
N PHE A 153 9.96 -13.10 -7.99
CA PHE A 153 9.01 -14.07 -7.46
C PHE A 153 7.66 -13.42 -7.13
N LYS A 154 6.66 -13.70 -7.96
CA LYS A 154 5.28 -13.23 -7.72
C LYS A 154 4.60 -14.13 -6.70
N LYS A 155 4.39 -13.62 -5.49
CA LYS A 155 3.64 -14.34 -4.44
C LYS A 155 2.16 -14.46 -4.82
N PRO A 156 1.53 -15.63 -4.61
CA PRO A 156 0.09 -15.80 -4.83
C PRO A 156 -0.70 -15.00 -3.78
N ARG A 157 -1.98 -14.72 -4.06
CA ARG A 157 -2.88 -14.02 -3.14
C ARG A 157 -2.89 -14.65 -1.74
N GLN A 158 -3.02 -15.98 -1.68
CA GLN A 158 -3.17 -16.72 -0.43
C GLN A 158 -1.96 -16.50 0.49
N TRP A 159 -0.75 -16.51 -0.08
CA TRP A 159 0.48 -16.23 0.67
C TRP A 159 0.42 -14.90 1.43
N TYR A 160 -0.10 -13.82 0.83
CA TYR A 160 -0.22 -12.55 1.55
C TYR A 160 -1.20 -12.64 2.74
N ILE A 161 -2.30 -13.39 2.58
CA ILE A 161 -3.29 -13.58 3.64
C ILE A 161 -2.67 -14.38 4.78
N ASP A 162 -1.95 -15.45 4.46
CA ASP A 162 -1.30 -16.31 5.44
C ASP A 162 -0.22 -15.54 6.21
N MET A 163 0.60 -14.75 5.50
CA MET A 163 1.64 -13.94 6.13
C MET A 163 1.07 -12.82 7.01
N ILE A 164 -0.06 -12.21 6.63
CA ILE A 164 -0.76 -11.24 7.50
C ILE A 164 -1.16 -11.92 8.81
N GLY A 165 -1.81 -13.09 8.72
CA GLY A 165 -2.21 -13.86 9.91
C GLY A 165 -1.02 -14.27 10.77
N TYR A 166 0.08 -14.70 10.15
CA TYR A 166 1.33 -15.04 10.83
C TYR A 166 1.87 -13.86 11.64
N TYR A 167 2.08 -12.69 11.03
CA TYR A 167 2.65 -11.55 11.74
C TYR A 167 1.70 -10.97 12.79
N GLN A 168 0.39 -11.04 12.59
CA GLN A 168 -0.58 -10.66 13.62
C GLN A 168 -0.44 -11.54 14.86
N ALA A 169 -0.32 -12.85 14.70
CA ALA A 169 -0.09 -13.77 15.82
C ALA A 169 1.25 -13.50 16.50
N GLU A 170 2.31 -13.26 15.72
CA GLU A 170 3.65 -13.02 16.27
C GLU A 170 3.75 -11.68 17.00
N ILE A 171 3.05 -10.64 16.56
CA ILE A 171 2.97 -9.35 17.27
C ILE A 171 2.35 -9.55 18.67
N VAL A 172 1.29 -10.34 18.77
CA VAL A 172 0.64 -10.64 20.07
C VAL A 172 1.63 -11.35 20.97
N ARG A 173 2.25 -12.43 20.48
CA ARG A 173 3.28 -13.19 21.21
C ARG A 173 4.42 -12.30 21.68
N LEU A 174 4.98 -11.45 20.82
CA LEU A 174 6.09 -10.58 21.18
C LEU A 174 5.70 -9.55 22.24
N ARG A 175 4.49 -8.98 22.18
CA ARG A 175 4.01 -8.03 23.18
C ARG A 175 3.86 -8.68 24.55
N GLU A 176 3.35 -9.90 24.61
CA GLU A 176 3.26 -10.67 25.85
C GLU A 176 4.66 -10.91 26.44
N LEU A 177 5.62 -11.33 25.61
CA LEU A 177 7.00 -11.54 26.04
C LEU A 177 7.65 -10.26 26.58
N LYS A 178 7.44 -9.12 25.92
CA LYS A 178 8.00 -7.82 26.31
C LYS A 178 7.33 -7.22 27.54
N SER A 179 6.06 -7.54 27.80
CA SER A 179 5.33 -7.05 28.98
C SER A 179 5.74 -7.78 30.27
N ASN A 180 6.40 -8.94 30.15
CA ASN A 180 6.86 -9.76 31.28
C ASN A 180 8.33 -9.47 31.68
N VAL A 181 8.95 -8.46 31.08
CA VAL A 181 10.34 -8.03 31.30
C VAL A 181 10.34 -6.63 31.90
#